data_AF-A0A804PZP3-F1
#
_entry.id   AF-A0A804PZP3-F1
#
_cell.length_a   1.000
_cell.length_b   1.000
_cell.length_c   1.000
_cell.angle_alpha   90.00
_cell.angle_beta   90.00
_cell.angle_gamma   90.00
#
_symmetry.space_group_name_H-M   'P 1'
#
loop_
_entity.id
_entity.type
_entity.pdbx_description
1 polymer ?
#
loop_
_entity_poly.entity_id
_entity_poly.type
_entity_poly.pdbx_seq_one_letter_code
_entity_poly.pdbx_strand_id
1 'polypeptide(L)'
;MECLFQPNAYLGDEVIDCYINLIKSQKHLKCRSGGRVHIENAFQFNFLKRDGDVDIKTEELYPIEDMTQICSAERRVLLYLDHDMVFIPINIRETHWYLAVIHARNMEIQVLDSLGTLQDRKDLAD
;
A
#
# COMPACT_ATOMS: atom_id res chain seq x y z
N MET A 1 -6.40 17.88 8.55
CA MET A 1 -7.36 17.17 9.45
C MET A 1 -8.79 17.70 9.40
N GLU A 2 -9.08 18.89 8.86
CA GLU A 2 -10.44 19.48 8.85
C GLU A 2 -11.52 18.59 8.21
N CYS A 3 -11.15 17.77 7.22
CA CYS A 3 -12.04 16.82 6.56
C CYS A 3 -12.73 15.86 7.56
N LEU A 4 -12.14 15.57 8.71
CA LEU A 4 -12.74 14.70 9.73
C LEU A 4 -14.00 15.29 10.37
N PHE A 5 -14.21 16.61 10.27
CA PHE A 5 -15.39 17.31 10.81
C PHE A 5 -16.52 17.46 9.79
N GLN A 6 -16.31 17.01 8.55
CA GLN A 6 -17.27 17.13 7.45
C GLN A 6 -17.73 15.72 7.01
N PRO A 7 -19.02 15.35 7.17
CA PRO A 7 -19.49 13.97 6.99
C PRO A 7 -19.20 13.30 5.64
N ASN A 8 -19.00 14.09 4.58
CA ASN A 8 -18.77 13.61 3.22
C ASN A 8 -17.45 14.10 2.62
N ALA A 9 -16.55 14.65 3.45
CA ALA A 9 -15.26 15.10 2.94
C ALA A 9 -14.36 13.92 2.62
N TYR A 10 -13.64 14.04 1.51
CA TYR A 10 -12.60 13.09 1.14
C TYR A 10 -11.49 13.08 2.21
N LEU A 11 -11.02 11.88 2.57
CA LEU A 11 -9.90 11.71 3.50
C LEU A 11 -8.60 11.66 2.70
N GLY A 12 -7.76 12.68 2.85
CA GLY A 12 -6.43 12.73 2.23
C GLY A 12 -5.41 11.79 2.90
N ASP A 13 -4.30 11.56 2.20
CA ASP A 13 -3.19 10.68 2.62
C ASP A 13 -2.74 10.95 4.05
N GLU A 14 -2.59 12.22 4.44
CA GLU A 14 -2.13 12.62 5.78
C GLU A 14 -3.02 12.06 6.90
N VAL A 15 -4.34 12.05 6.70
CA VAL A 15 -5.29 11.57 7.70
C VAL A 15 -5.24 10.05 7.78
N ILE A 16 -5.23 9.38 6.63
CA ILE A 16 -5.13 7.92 6.55
C ILE A 16 -3.82 7.43 7.17
N ASP A 17 -2.70 8.09 6.86
CA ASP A 17 -1.38 7.78 7.43
C ASP A 17 -1.31 8.01 8.93
N CYS A 18 -1.98 9.04 9.46
CA CYS A 18 -2.11 9.25 10.90
C CYS A 18 -2.77 8.03 11.57
N TYR A 19 -3.90 7.55 11.04
CA TYR A 19 -4.58 6.37 11.55
C TYR A 19 -3.76 5.09 11.39
N ILE A 20 -3.06 4.92 10.27
CA ILE A 20 -2.15 3.77 10.05
C ILE A 20 -1.06 3.75 11.12
N ASN A 21 -0.46 4.91 11.45
CA ASN A 21 0.54 5.00 12.51
C ASN A 21 -0.05 4.67 13.89
N LEU A 22 -1.28 5.10 14.18
CA LEU A 22 -1.99 4.68 15.39
C LEU A 22 -2.19 3.16 15.42
N ILE A 23 -2.63 2.53 14.33
CA ILE A 23 -2.80 1.07 14.21
C ILE A 23 -1.47 0.36 14.44
N LYS A 24 -0.38 0.79 13.77
CA LYS A 24 0.96 0.19 13.89
C LYS A 24 1.52 0.26 15.32
N SER A 25 1.11 1.26 16.11
CA SER A 25 1.51 1.41 17.52
C SER A 25 0.88 0.35 18.44
N GLN A 26 -0.25 -0.24 18.02
CA GLN A 26 -0.97 -1.24 18.80
C GLN A 26 -0.31 -2.62 18.64
N LYS A 27 0.39 -3.09 19.66
CA LYS A 27 1.12 -4.39 19.61
C LYS A 27 0.22 -5.57 19.19
N HIS A 28 -1.02 -5.59 19.64
CA HIS A 28 -1.96 -6.67 19.33
C HIS A 28 -2.43 -6.68 17.86
N LEU A 29 -2.23 -5.60 17.10
CA LEU A 29 -2.59 -5.50 15.69
C LEU A 29 -1.43 -5.89 14.75
N LYS A 30 -0.23 -6.14 15.27
CA LYS A 30 0.93 -6.59 14.47
C LYS A 30 0.82 -8.03 13.99
N CYS A 31 -0.09 -8.81 14.58
CA CYS A 31 -0.39 -10.18 14.20
C CYS A 31 -1.91 -10.38 14.10
N ARG A 32 -2.35 -11.19 13.14
CA ARG A 32 -3.74 -11.61 12.96
C ARG A 32 -3.78 -13.13 12.77
N SER A 33 -4.97 -13.72 12.58
CA SER A 33 -5.09 -15.16 12.28
C SER A 33 -4.26 -15.61 11.08
N GLY A 34 -4.04 -14.72 10.09
CA GLY A 34 -3.18 -14.96 8.92
C GLY A 34 -1.67 -14.83 9.16
N GLY A 35 -1.23 -14.35 10.34
CA GLY A 35 0.19 -14.21 10.68
C GLY A 35 0.65 -12.77 10.94
N ARG A 36 1.94 -12.48 10.74
CA ARG A 36 2.54 -11.15 10.88
C ARG A 36 2.01 -10.21 9.81
N VAL A 37 1.67 -9.00 10.24
CA VAL A 37 1.03 -8.00 9.39
C VAL A 37 1.96 -6.82 9.13
N HIS A 38 2.11 -6.46 7.87
CA HIS A 38 2.60 -5.16 7.45
C HIS A 38 1.45 -4.32 6.89
N ILE A 39 1.45 -3.02 7.17
CA ILE A 39 0.50 -2.06 6.57
C ILE A 39 1.35 -0.98 5.93
N GLU A 40 1.17 -0.71 4.64
CA GLU A 40 1.85 0.38 3.97
C GLU A 40 1.24 1.73 4.33
N ASN A 41 2.00 2.80 4.11
CA ASN A 41 1.43 4.15 4.12
C ASN A 41 0.69 4.42 2.80
N ALA A 42 -0.22 5.40 2.82
CA ALA A 42 -1.00 5.88 1.68
C ALA A 42 -0.12 6.26 0.49
N PHE A 43 1.01 6.93 0.75
CA PHE A 43 1.90 7.41 -0.27
C PHE A 43 2.59 6.27 -1.05
N GLN A 44 2.73 5.09 -0.43
CA GLN A 44 3.59 4.03 -0.95
C GLN A 44 3.10 3.44 -2.26
N PHE A 45 1.78 3.40 -2.46
CA PHE A 45 1.18 2.91 -3.69
C PHE A 45 1.65 3.69 -4.92
N ASN A 46 1.87 5.00 -4.82
CA ASN A 46 2.32 5.80 -5.96
C ASN A 46 3.66 5.31 -6.52
N PHE A 47 4.57 4.86 -5.66
CA PHE A 47 5.81 4.24 -6.10
C PHE A 47 5.59 2.86 -6.68
N LEU A 48 4.72 2.03 -6.10
CA LEU A 48 4.42 0.71 -6.65
C LEU A 48 3.82 0.82 -8.06
N LYS A 49 2.93 1.79 -8.27
CA LYS A 49 2.35 2.07 -9.58
C LYS A 49 3.41 2.53 -10.59
N ARG A 50 4.29 3.46 -10.19
CA ARG A 50 5.40 3.92 -11.04
C ARG A 50 6.40 2.80 -11.35
N ASP A 51 6.80 2.04 -10.34
CA ASP A 51 7.83 1.00 -10.46
C ASP A 51 7.30 -0.25 -11.20
N GLY A 52 5.97 -0.38 -11.35
CA GLY A 52 5.33 -1.42 -12.14
C GLY A 52 5.15 -1.08 -13.62
N ASP A 53 5.43 0.17 -14.03
CA ASP A 53 5.38 0.59 -15.43
C ASP A 53 6.55 -0.03 -16.22
N VAL A 54 6.23 -0.84 -17.23
CA VAL A 54 7.21 -1.58 -18.03
C VAL A 54 8.12 -0.68 -18.87
N ASP A 55 7.68 0.55 -19.15
CA ASP A 55 8.47 1.51 -19.91
C ASP A 55 9.53 2.21 -19.02
N ILE A 56 9.40 2.11 -17.70
CA ILE A 56 10.32 2.73 -16.74
C ILE A 56 11.32 1.68 -16.26
N LYS A 57 12.60 1.86 -16.61
CA LYS A 57 13.66 0.96 -16.15
C LYS A 57 13.96 1.18 -14.68
N THR A 58 13.99 0.10 -13.91
CA THR A 58 14.37 0.13 -12.49
C THR A 58 15.72 0.79 -12.25
N GLU A 59 16.70 0.59 -13.15
CA GLU A 59 18.03 1.19 -13.05
C GLU A 59 18.02 2.71 -13.24
N GLU A 60 17.03 3.25 -13.98
CA GLU A 60 16.85 4.69 -14.15
C GLU A 60 16.22 5.34 -12.90
N LEU A 61 15.34 4.62 -12.21
CA LEU A 61 14.71 5.08 -10.95
C LEU A 61 15.63 4.94 -9.74
N TYR A 62 16.43 3.88 -9.72
CA TYR A 62 17.30 3.52 -8.60
C TYR A 62 18.70 3.21 -9.12
N PRO A 63 19.46 4.22 -9.55
CA PRO A 63 20.83 4.03 -10.02
C PRO A 63 21.67 3.41 -8.90
N ILE A 64 22.24 2.24 -9.17
CA ILE A 64 23.11 1.56 -8.21
C ILE A 64 24.50 2.21 -8.30
N GLU A 65 24.72 3.26 -7.50
CA GLU A 65 26.02 3.93 -7.40
C GLU A 65 27.01 3.13 -6.54
N ASP A 66 26.47 2.37 -5.58
CA ASP A 66 27.23 1.57 -4.62
C ASP A 66 26.61 0.17 -4.51
N MET A 67 27.30 -0.84 -5.06
CA MET A 67 26.85 -2.24 -5.06
C MET A 67 26.71 -2.85 -3.65
N THR A 68 27.15 -2.15 -2.60
CA THR A 68 26.95 -2.59 -1.21
C THR A 68 25.59 -2.18 -0.63
N GLN A 69 24.86 -1.28 -1.31
CA GLN A 69 23.56 -0.80 -0.86
C GLN A 69 22.44 -1.46 -1.67
N ILE A 70 21.48 -2.07 -0.97
CA ILE A 70 20.22 -2.51 -1.59
C ILE A 70 19.38 -1.28 -1.95
N CYS A 71 18.72 -1.30 -3.10
CA CYS A 71 17.88 -0.19 -3.51
C CYS A 71 16.59 -0.11 -2.65
N SER A 72 15.87 1.00 -2.68
CA SER A 72 14.65 1.13 -1.87
C SER A 72 13.54 0.17 -2.29
N ALA A 73 13.49 -0.22 -3.56
CA ALA A 73 12.55 -1.25 -4.04
C ALA A 73 12.89 -2.62 -3.44
N GLU A 74 14.16 -3.04 -3.49
CA GLU A 74 14.64 -4.29 -2.86
C GLU A 74 14.37 -4.32 -1.36
N ARG A 75 14.66 -3.23 -0.65
CA ARG A 75 14.37 -3.11 0.79
C ARG A 75 12.88 -3.35 1.08
N ARG A 76 11.99 -2.84 0.23
CA ARG A 76 10.54 -3.04 0.38
C ARG A 76 10.11 -4.47 0.09
N VAL A 77 10.68 -5.09 -0.94
CA VAL A 77 10.45 -6.52 -1.22
C VAL A 77 10.87 -7.38 -0.04
N LEU A 78 12.07 -7.15 0.52
CA LEU A 78 12.53 -7.87 1.71
C LEU A 78 11.60 -7.65 2.92
N LEU A 79 11.09 -6.44 3.10
CA LEU A 79 10.09 -6.15 4.13
C LEU A 79 8.81 -6.96 3.93
N TYR A 80 8.30 -7.07 2.71
CA TYR A 80 7.10 -7.86 2.42
C TYR A 80 7.32 -9.35 2.63
N LEU A 81 8.49 -9.88 2.23
CA LEU A 81 8.86 -11.27 2.46
C LEU A 81 8.96 -11.64 3.94
N ASP A 82 9.20 -10.67 4.83
CA ASP A 82 9.18 -10.89 6.28
C ASP A 82 7.78 -10.82 6.91
N HIS A 83 6.70 -10.67 6.13
CA HIS A 83 5.34 -10.62 6.66
C HIS A 83 4.41 -11.62 5.97
N ASP A 84 3.45 -12.16 6.72
CA ASP A 84 2.48 -13.13 6.19
C ASP A 84 1.32 -12.44 5.46
N MET A 85 1.02 -11.20 5.84
CA MET A 85 0.02 -10.36 5.22
C MET A 85 0.54 -8.93 5.03
N VAL A 86 0.33 -8.36 3.85
CA VAL A 86 0.68 -6.97 3.53
C VAL A 86 -0.58 -6.23 3.08
N PHE A 87 -0.90 -5.15 3.77
CA PHE A 87 -2.05 -4.30 3.48
C PHE A 87 -1.58 -3.01 2.80
N ILE A 88 -2.05 -2.76 1.58
CA ILE A 88 -1.63 -1.62 0.76
C ILE A 88 -2.87 -0.76 0.47
N PRO A 89 -3.02 0.39 1.15
CA PRO A 89 -4.09 1.32 0.82
C PRO A 89 -3.83 1.93 -0.55
N ILE A 90 -4.84 1.91 -1.41
CA ILE A 90 -4.78 2.43 -2.77
C ILE A 90 -5.63 3.69 -2.86
N ASN A 91 -4.98 4.76 -3.31
CA ASN A 91 -5.59 6.07 -3.47
C ASN A 91 -5.88 6.37 -4.93
N ILE A 92 -7.16 6.54 -5.27
CA ILE A 92 -7.57 7.26 -6.48
C ILE A 92 -7.83 8.70 -6.07
N ARG A 93 -6.87 9.58 -6.37
CA ARG A 93 -6.81 10.96 -5.85
C ARG A 93 -8.16 11.67 -5.93
N GLU A 94 -8.55 12.24 -4.78
CA GLU A 94 -9.79 13.02 -4.59
C GLU A 94 -11.09 12.27 -4.94
N THR A 95 -11.02 10.96 -5.16
CA THR A 95 -12.12 10.17 -5.70
C THR A 95 -12.49 9.00 -4.80
N HIS A 96 -11.54 8.11 -4.50
CA HIS A 96 -11.84 6.83 -3.85
C HIS A 96 -10.61 6.20 -3.17
N TRP A 97 -10.88 5.36 -2.17
CA TRP A 97 -9.89 4.51 -1.51
C TRP A 97 -10.34 3.05 -1.54
N TYR A 98 -9.41 2.15 -1.82
CA TYR A 98 -9.61 0.72 -1.60
C TYR A 98 -8.35 0.08 -1.01
N LEU A 99 -8.43 -1.19 -0.63
CA LEU A 99 -7.34 -1.88 0.04
C LEU A 99 -6.95 -3.15 -0.71
N ALA A 100 -5.69 -3.22 -1.16
CA ALA A 100 -5.10 -4.47 -1.60
C ALA A 100 -4.49 -5.22 -0.41
N VAL A 101 -4.71 -6.53 -0.34
CA VAL A 101 -4.18 -7.39 0.72
C VAL A 101 -3.45 -8.55 0.07
N ILE A 102 -2.12 -8.57 0.21
CA ILE A 102 -1.31 -9.71 -0.16
C ILE A 102 -1.34 -10.68 1.01
N HIS A 103 -1.87 -11.89 0.81
CA HIS A 103 -1.94 -12.92 1.84
C HIS A 103 -1.02 -14.09 1.46
N ALA A 104 0.25 -14.01 1.86
CA ALA A 104 1.29 -14.95 1.43
C ALA A 104 0.95 -16.41 1.76
N ARG A 105 0.40 -16.68 2.96
CA ARG A 105 0.02 -18.04 3.37
C ARG A 105 -1.10 -18.66 2.54
N ASN A 106 -2.03 -17.84 2.04
CA ASN A 106 -3.14 -18.29 1.21
C ASN A 106 -2.78 -18.24 -0.28
N MET A 107 -1.59 -17.71 -0.63
CA MET A 107 -1.14 -17.51 -2.01
C MET A 107 -2.12 -16.69 -2.85
N GLU A 108 -2.72 -15.67 -2.24
CA GLU A 108 -3.72 -14.83 -2.89
C GLU A 108 -3.48 -13.34 -2.67
N ILE A 109 -4.03 -12.54 -3.58
CA ILE A 109 -4.17 -11.10 -3.42
C ILE A 109 -5.67 -10.80 -3.39
N GLN A 110 -6.13 -10.19 -2.31
CA GLN A 110 -7.51 -9.74 -2.17
C GLN A 110 -7.61 -8.24 -2.41
N VAL A 111 -8.70 -7.80 -3.02
CA VAL A 111 -9.04 -6.38 -3.18
C VAL A 111 -10.33 -6.11 -2.43
N LEU A 112 -10.24 -5.29 -1.38
CA LEU A 112 -11.35 -4.85 -0.55
C LEU A 112 -11.76 -3.44 -1.01
N ASP A 113 -12.87 -3.37 -1.73
CA ASP A 113 -13.38 -2.15 -2.33
C ASP A 113 -14.83 -1.92 -1.88
N SER A 114 -15.07 -0.81 -1.17
CA SER A 114 -16.40 -0.45 -0.65
C SER A 114 -17.38 0.00 -1.73
N LEU A 115 -16.90 0.34 -2.93
CA LEU A 115 -17.73 0.59 -4.11
C LEU A 115 -17.93 -0.69 -4.96
N GLY A 116 -17.30 -1.80 -4.60
CA GLY A 116 -17.50 -3.10 -5.23
C GLY A 116 -16.99 -3.17 -6.67
N THR A 117 -17.93 -3.21 -7.63
CA THR A 117 -17.68 -3.20 -9.07
C THR A 117 -18.26 -1.94 -9.74
N LEU A 118 -18.70 -0.94 -8.95
CA LEU A 118 -19.33 0.28 -9.49
C LEU A 118 -18.35 1.19 -10.22
N GLN A 119 -17.06 1.09 -9.87
CA GLN A 119 -15.96 1.65 -10.62
C GLN A 119 -15.18 0.45 -11.14
N ASP A 120 -15.05 0.28 -12.45
CA ASP A 120 -14.50 -0.92 -13.12
C ASP A 120 -13.03 -1.26 -12.77
N ARG A 121 -12.48 -0.78 -11.63
CA ARG A 121 -11.11 -0.98 -11.15
C ARG A 121 -10.11 -0.77 -12.27
N LYS A 122 -10.34 0.26 -13.09
CA LYS A 122 -9.57 0.52 -14.31
C LYS A 122 -8.08 0.66 -14.00
N ASP A 123 -7.77 1.16 -12.81
CA ASP A 123 -6.41 1.29 -12.30
C ASP A 123 -5.74 -0.05 -11.90
N LEU A 124 -6.48 -1.16 -11.88
CA LEU A 124 -5.95 -2.53 -11.78
C LEU A 124 -5.91 -3.28 -13.14
N ALA A 125 -6.51 -2.71 -14.19
CA ALA A 125 -6.73 -3.39 -15.46
C ALA A 125 -5.76 -2.96 -16.58
N ASP A 126 -4.86 -2.02 -16.30
CA ASP A 126 -3.73 -1.61 -17.14
C ASP A 126 -2.42 -2.18 -16.56
#